data_AF-D7B8I5-F1
#
_entry.id   AF-D7B8I5-F1
#
_cell.length_a   1.000
_cell.length_b   1.000
_cell.length_c   1.000
_cell.angle_alpha   90.00
_cell.angle_beta   90.00
_cell.angle_gamma   90.00
#
_symmetry.space_group_name_H-M   'P 1'
#
loop_
_entity.id
_entity.type
_entity.pdbx_description
1 polymer ?
#
loop_
_entity_poly.entity_id
_entity_poly.type
_entity_poly.pdbx_seq_one_letter_code
_entity_poly.pdbx_strand_id
1 'polypeptide(L)'
;MFDINALPDIVGAFAEIEQIEETGAEEISGVSTTLIEGTMTGEDVEALNQEQKDAVNELLGGVSGPVDVSVWVADDGFPMRLDFSDEEADISMVFSNLGETSFEMPADDEITDR
;
A
#
# COMPACT_ATOMS: atom_id res chain seq x y z
N MET A 1 16.12 -5.70 -4.94
CA MET A 1 16.18 -4.22 -4.99
C MET A 1 14.95 -3.87 -5.76
N PHE A 2 13.94 -3.29 -5.10
CA PHE A 2 12.65 -3.02 -5.72
C PHE A 2 12.80 -2.20 -7.00
N ASP A 3 12.39 -2.77 -8.13
CA ASP A 3 12.34 -2.05 -9.40
C ASP A 3 11.05 -1.21 -9.50
N ILE A 4 11.21 0.11 -9.54
CA ILE A 4 10.09 1.04 -9.69
C ILE A 4 9.30 0.82 -10.99
N ASN A 5 9.90 0.20 -11.99
CA ASN A 5 9.23 -0.14 -13.25
C ASN A 5 8.19 -1.27 -13.08
N ALA A 6 8.19 -1.98 -11.95
CA ALA A 6 7.21 -3.02 -11.62
C ALA A 6 5.90 -2.45 -11.03
N LEU A 7 5.86 -1.16 -10.66
CA LEU A 7 4.66 -0.53 -10.10
C LEU A 7 3.42 -0.59 -11.00
N PRO A 8 3.50 -0.42 -12.33
CA PRO A 8 2.34 -0.57 -13.21
C PRO A 8 1.76 -1.98 -13.16
N ASP A 9 2.60 -3.00 -13.07
CA ASP A 9 2.17 -4.41 -13.02
C ASP A 9 1.53 -4.74 -11.66
N ILE A 10 2.11 -4.21 -10.58
CA ILE A 10 1.55 -4.25 -9.22
C ILE A 10 0.15 -3.62 -9.23
N VAL A 11 0.02 -2.37 -9.69
CA VAL A 11 -1.28 -1.68 -9.76
C VAL A 11 -2.26 -2.45 -10.64
N GLY A 12 -1.81 -3.00 -11.77
CA GLY A 12 -2.64 -3.84 -12.64
C GLY A 12 -3.16 -5.09 -11.94
N ALA A 13 -2.32 -5.77 -11.16
CA ALA A 13 -2.71 -6.95 -10.38
C ALA A 13 -3.80 -6.61 -9.36
N PHE A 14 -3.66 -5.49 -8.63
CA PHE A 14 -4.63 -5.08 -7.62
C PHE A 14 -5.91 -4.47 -8.21
N ALA A 15 -5.86 -3.91 -9.42
CA ALA A 15 -7.04 -3.41 -10.11
C ALA A 15 -8.01 -4.52 -10.55
N GLU A 16 -7.54 -5.76 -10.62
CA GLU A 16 -8.37 -6.94 -10.94
C GLU A 16 -9.04 -7.55 -9.69
N ILE A 17 -8.78 -7.03 -8.49
CA ILE A 17 -9.46 -7.48 -7.27
C ILE A 17 -10.95 -7.16 -7.38
N GLU A 18 -11.78 -8.21 -7.40
CA GLU A 18 -13.23 -8.07 -7.43
C GLU A 18 -13.82 -7.64 -6.07
N GLN A 19 -13.09 -7.90 -4.98
CA GLN A 19 -13.47 -7.57 -3.60
C GLN A 19 -12.74 -6.30 -3.13
N ILE A 20 -13.12 -5.15 -3.70
CA ILE A 20 -12.68 -3.84 -3.22
C ILE A 20 -13.88 -3.15 -2.58
N GLU A 21 -13.75 -2.73 -1.31
CA GLU A 21 -14.79 -2.02 -0.58
C GLU A 21 -14.25 -0.72 0.02
N GLU A 22 -15.07 0.34 -0.05
CA GLU A 22 -14.85 1.54 0.76
C GLU A 22 -15.29 1.23 2.20
N THR A 23 -14.34 1.14 3.12
CA THR A 23 -14.60 0.67 4.48
C THR A 23 -14.59 1.80 5.51
N GLY A 24 -14.07 2.97 5.17
CA GLY A 24 -14.12 4.12 6.07
C GLY A 24 -13.46 5.39 5.55
N ALA A 25 -13.27 6.33 6.48
CA ALA A 25 -12.51 7.55 6.24
C ALA A 25 -11.52 7.75 7.40
N GLU A 26 -10.30 8.16 7.08
CA GLU A 26 -9.21 8.38 8.03
C GLU A 26 -8.45 9.66 7.65
N GLU A 27 -7.84 10.33 8.64
CA GLU A 27 -6.98 11.48 8.40
C GLU A 27 -5.51 11.03 8.34
N ILE A 28 -4.87 11.20 7.18
CA ILE A 28 -3.45 10.89 6.97
C ILE A 28 -2.70 12.20 6.76
N SER A 29 -1.77 12.52 7.67
CA SER A 29 -0.95 13.74 7.60
C SER A 29 -1.78 15.04 7.48
N GLY A 30 -2.92 15.10 8.17
CA GLY A 30 -3.83 16.26 8.14
C GLY A 30 -4.73 16.35 6.90
N VAL A 31 -4.71 15.33 6.03
CA VAL A 31 -5.57 15.22 4.85
C VAL A 31 -6.63 14.17 5.10
N SER A 32 -7.91 14.53 4.91
CA SER A 32 -9.01 13.58 4.94
C SER A 32 -8.88 12.61 3.77
N THR A 33 -8.96 11.31 4.07
CA THR A 33 -8.84 10.23 3.09
C THR A 33 -9.99 9.25 3.22
N THR A 34 -10.33 8.65 2.09
CA THR A 34 -11.22 7.49 2.03
C THR A 34 -10.36 6.23 2.06
N LEU A 35 -10.68 5.31 2.97
CA LEU A 35 -10.05 4.01 3.08
C LEU A 35 -10.78 3.02 2.17
N ILE A 36 -9.99 2.43 1.27
CA ILE A 36 -10.41 1.40 0.35
C ILE A 36 -9.62 0.14 0.68
N GLU A 37 -10.30 -0.93 1.05
CA GLU A 37 -9.70 -2.22 1.37
C GLU A 37 -10.06 -3.26 0.31
N GLY A 38 -9.13 -4.17 0.04
CA GLY A 38 -9.41 -5.34 -0.77
C GLY A 38 -8.45 -6.48 -0.46
N THR A 39 -8.88 -7.70 -0.76
CA THR A 39 -8.09 -8.91 -0.53
C THR A 39 -7.93 -9.65 -1.84
N MET A 40 -6.69 -9.95 -2.20
CA MET A 40 -6.35 -10.89 -3.25
C MET A 40 -6.25 -12.28 -2.64
N THR A 41 -7.14 -13.18 -3.02
CA THR A 41 -7.06 -14.56 -2.53
C THR A 41 -5.90 -15.31 -3.18
N GLY A 42 -5.50 -16.45 -2.62
CA GLY A 42 -4.48 -17.29 -3.28
C GLY A 42 -4.87 -17.72 -4.70
N GLU A 43 -6.16 -17.88 -4.98
CA GLU A 43 -6.66 -18.18 -6.34
C GLU A 43 -6.47 -16.99 -7.29
N ASP A 44 -6.68 -15.76 -6.80
CA ASP A 44 -6.47 -14.53 -7.57
C ASP A 44 -4.97 -14.34 -7.87
N VAL A 45 -4.11 -14.55 -6.85
CA VAL A 45 -2.65 -14.55 -7.03
C VAL A 45 -2.24 -15.58 -8.08
N GLU A 46 -2.84 -16.78 -8.08
CA GLU A 46 -2.60 -17.82 -9.10
C GLU A 46 -3.16 -17.47 -10.48
N ALA A 47 -4.19 -16.62 -10.56
CA ALA A 47 -4.77 -16.16 -11.83
C ALA A 47 -3.96 -15.04 -12.50
N LEU A 48 -3.15 -14.31 -11.73
CA LEU A 48 -2.25 -13.28 -12.25
C LEU A 48 -1.32 -13.84 -13.34
N ASN A 49 -1.01 -12.98 -14.32
CA ASN A 49 -0.01 -13.29 -15.31
C ASN A 49 1.40 -13.35 -14.68
N GLN A 50 2.39 -13.89 -15.41
CA GLN A 50 3.72 -14.11 -14.85
C GLN A 50 4.40 -12.80 -14.41
N GLU A 51 4.25 -11.72 -15.17
CA GLU A 51 4.87 -10.43 -14.90
C GLU A 51 4.29 -9.80 -13.61
N GLN A 52 2.97 -9.84 -13.46
CA GLN A 52 2.27 -9.41 -12.24
C GLN A 52 2.67 -10.25 -11.03
N LYS A 53 2.73 -11.57 -11.16
CA LYS A 53 3.19 -12.46 -10.08
C LYS A 53 4.60 -12.15 -9.64
N ASP A 54 5.51 -11.98 -10.59
CA ASP A 54 6.91 -11.69 -10.28
C ASP A 54 7.02 -10.33 -9.57
N ALA A 55 6.26 -9.32 -10.01
CA ALA A 55 6.22 -8.00 -9.41
C ALA A 55 5.67 -8.01 -7.97
N VAL A 56 4.56 -8.71 -7.72
CA VAL A 56 3.97 -8.84 -6.37
C VAL A 56 4.91 -9.63 -5.44
N ASN A 57 5.52 -10.72 -5.95
CA ASN A 57 6.51 -11.48 -5.18
C ASN A 57 7.77 -10.66 -4.87
N GLU A 58 8.23 -9.83 -5.81
CA GLU A 58 9.39 -8.96 -5.56
C GLU A 58 9.06 -7.89 -4.51
N LEU A 59 7.85 -7.34 -4.55
CA LEU A 59 7.38 -6.38 -3.56
C LEU A 59 7.36 -7.01 -2.17
N LEU A 60 6.63 -8.12 -2.01
CA LEU A 60 6.39 -8.77 -0.70
C LEU A 60 7.54 -9.66 -0.21
N GLY A 61 8.51 -9.97 -1.07
CA GLY A 61 9.59 -10.92 -0.74
C GLY A 61 9.19 -12.39 -0.89
N GLY A 62 8.07 -12.65 -1.56
CA GLY A 62 7.42 -13.94 -1.72
C GLY A 62 6.03 -13.91 -1.10
N VAL A 63 5.01 -14.32 -1.87
CA VAL A 63 3.62 -14.40 -1.40
C VAL A 63 3.34 -15.78 -0.85
N SER A 64 2.94 -15.86 0.41
CA SER A 64 2.66 -17.13 1.10
C SER A 64 1.17 -17.32 1.43
N GLY A 65 0.28 -16.68 0.68
CA GLY A 65 -1.16 -16.77 0.94
C GLY A 65 -1.97 -15.64 0.32
N PRO A 66 -3.14 -15.32 0.88
CA PRO A 66 -3.88 -14.13 0.48
C PRO A 66 -3.09 -12.87 0.81
N VAL A 67 -3.25 -11.84 -0.02
CA VAL A 67 -2.61 -10.53 0.16
C VAL A 67 -3.72 -9.51 0.40
N ASP A 68 -3.67 -8.86 1.55
CA ASP A 68 -4.56 -7.75 1.87
C ASP A 68 -3.92 -6.45 1.38
N VAL A 69 -4.77 -5.58 0.83
CA VAL A 69 -4.39 -4.26 0.32
C VAL A 69 -5.30 -3.21 0.91
N SER A 70 -4.68 -2.14 1.40
CA SER A 70 -5.39 -0.96 1.87
C SER A 70 -4.85 0.27 1.16
N VAL A 71 -5.74 1.10 0.65
CA VAL A 71 -5.40 2.35 -0.02
C VAL A 71 -6.17 3.48 0.63
N TRP A 72 -5.44 4.52 1.05
CA TRP A 72 -6.01 5.76 1.54
C TRP A 72 -5.91 6.80 0.43
N VAL A 73 -7.06 7.27 -0.05
CA VAL A 73 -7.16 8.22 -1.17
C VAL A 73 -7.74 9.54 -0.67
N ALA A 74 -7.06 10.65 -0.94
CA ALA A 74 -7.57 11.98 -0.63
C ALA A 74 -8.77 12.35 -1.53
N ASP A 75 -9.52 13.37 -1.13
CA ASP A 75 -10.72 13.84 -1.86
C ASP A 75 -10.43 14.24 -3.33
N ASP A 76 -9.19 14.59 -3.65
CA ASP A 76 -8.73 14.94 -5.00
C ASP A 76 -8.30 13.72 -5.84
N GLY A 77 -8.37 12.52 -5.27
CA GLY A 77 -7.95 11.26 -5.89
C GLY A 77 -6.47 10.94 -5.71
N PHE A 78 -5.70 11.73 -4.96
CA PHE A 78 -4.29 11.44 -4.70
C PHE A 78 -4.13 10.32 -3.66
N PRO A 79 -3.34 9.26 -3.94
CA PRO A 79 -3.07 8.23 -2.93
C PRO A 79 -2.16 8.80 -1.85
N MET A 80 -2.59 8.73 -0.60
CA MET A 80 -1.82 9.20 0.57
C MET A 80 -1.03 8.07 1.22
N ARG A 81 -1.58 6.85 1.21
CA ARG A 81 -0.94 5.64 1.74
C ARG A 81 -1.40 4.42 0.97
N LEU A 82 -0.49 3.49 0.75
CA LEU A 82 -0.79 2.13 0.30
C LEU A 82 -0.12 1.15 1.26
N ASP A 83 -0.90 0.21 1.76
CA ASP A 83 -0.40 -0.91 2.54
C ASP A 83 -0.67 -2.22 1.81
N PHE A 84 0.32 -3.11 1.87
CA PHE A 84 0.24 -4.49 1.40
C PHE A 84 0.67 -5.37 2.56
N SER A 85 -0.15 -6.35 2.91
CA SER A 85 0.16 -7.29 3.97
C SER A 85 -0.17 -8.72 3.56
N ASP A 86 0.71 -9.65 3.90
CA ASP A 86 0.43 -11.08 3.87
C ASP A 86 0.86 -11.73 5.21
N GLU A 87 0.92 -13.05 5.28
CA GLU A 87 1.30 -13.75 6.52
C GLU A 87 2.76 -13.53 6.94
N GLU A 88 3.64 -13.11 6.03
CA GLU A 88 5.09 -13.03 6.23
C GLU A 88 5.65 -11.60 6.15
N ALA A 89 4.95 -10.68 5.48
CA ALA A 89 5.41 -9.32 5.21
C ALA A 89 4.30 -8.27 5.35
N ASP A 90 4.69 -7.12 5.91
CA ASP A 90 3.88 -5.90 5.95
C ASP A 90 4.68 -4.77 5.29
N ILE A 91 4.11 -4.17 4.25
CA ILE A 91 4.72 -3.09 3.48
C ILE A 91 3.79 -1.90 3.48
N SER A 92 4.29 -0.76 3.96
CA SER A 92 3.56 0.50 3.91
C SER A 92 4.34 1.53 3.10
N MET A 93 3.66 2.10 2.10
CA MET A 93 4.15 3.18 1.26
C MET A 93 3.31 4.43 1.51
N VAL A 94 3.94 5.45 2.10
CA VAL A 94 3.31 6.74 2.36
C VAL A 94 3.73 7.74 1.30
N PHE A 95 2.75 8.36 0.67
CA PHE A 95 2.96 9.37 -0.37
C PHE A 95 2.74 10.75 0.21
N SER A 96 3.53 11.70 -0.25
CA SER A 96 3.33 13.11 0.03
C SER A 96 3.59 13.91 -1.23
N ASN A 97 2.86 15.02 -1.41
CA ASN A 97 3.15 15.94 -2.50
C ASN A 97 4.56 16.51 -2.33
N LEU A 98 5.36 16.40 -3.40
CA LEU A 98 6.70 16.98 -3.47
C LEU A 98 6.62 18.50 -3.24
N GLY A 99 7.11 18.95 -2.09
CA GLY A 99 7.15 20.37 -1.70
C GLY A 99 6.31 20.75 -0.48
N GLU A 100 5.48 19.84 0.05
CA GLU A 100 4.69 20.06 1.28
C GLU A 100 5.19 19.25 2.48
N THR A 101 6.39 18.65 2.38
CA THR A 101 6.94 17.79 3.44
C THR A 101 7.30 18.61 4.69
N SER A 102 6.38 18.68 5.65
CA SER A 102 6.71 18.86 7.06
C SER A 102 7.03 17.48 7.62
N PHE A 103 8.30 17.21 7.84
CA PHE A 103 8.68 16.15 8.78
C PHE A 103 8.37 16.69 10.18
N GLU A 104 7.43 16.07 10.89
CA GLU A 104 7.31 16.30 12.33
C GLU A 104 8.61 15.78 12.96
N MET A 105 9.48 16.72 13.34
CA MET A 105 10.63 16.40 14.17
C MET A 105 10.06 15.89 15.50
N PRO A 106 10.41 14.66 15.95
CA PRO A 106 10.01 14.21 17.27
C PRO A 106 10.44 15.25 18.30
N ALA A 107 9.58 15.50 19.29
CA ALA A 107 9.89 16.50 20.29
C ALA A 107 11.15 16.06 21.08
N ASP A 108 11.96 17.01 21.55
CA ASP A 108 13.25 16.71 22.22
C ASP A 108 13.12 15.74 23.41
N ASP A 109 11.92 15.69 24.02
CA ASP A 109 11.53 14.79 25.11
C ASP A 109 11.26 13.34 24.67
N GLU A 110 11.06 13.08 23.38
CA GLU A 110 10.93 11.73 22.80
C GLU A 110 12.28 11.21 22.26
N ILE A 111 13.26 12.10 22.06
CA ILE A 111 14.60 11.75 21.54
C ILE A 111 15.57 11.36 22.69
N THR A 112 15.19 11.58 23.95
CA THR A 112 16.03 11.21 25.11
C THR A 112 15.69 9.84 25.67
N ASP A 113 16.36 8.82 25.12
CA ASP A 113 16.60 7.56 25.82
C ASP A 113 17.32 7.84 27.15
N ARG A 114 16.76 7.34 28.25
CA ARG A 114 17.36 7.41 29.58
C ARG A 114 18.37 6.29 29.81
#